data_AF-A0A3B9AEU9-F1
#
_entry.id   AF-A0A3B9AEU9-F1
#
_cell.length_a   1.000
_cell.length_b   1.000
_cell.length_c   1.000
_cell.angle_alpha   90.00
_cell.angle_beta   90.00
_cell.angle_gamma   90.00
#
_symmetry.space_group_name_H-M   'P 1'
#
loop_
_entity.id
_entity.type
_entity.pdbx_description
1 polymer ?
#
loop_
_entity_poly.entity_id
_entity_poly.type
_entity_poly.pdbx_seq_one_letter_code
_entity_poly.pdbx_strand_id
1 'polypeptide(L)' 'INMGCPAKKVCKKAAGSALMKDENLVARILAAVVKASSVPVTLKTRTGWSPEYRNAP' A
#
# COMPACT_ATOMS: atom_id res chain seq x y z
N ILE A 1 -2.86 -5.39 5.63
CA ILE A 1 -2.49 -3.96 5.43
C ILE A 1 -3.29 -3.39 4.25
N ASN A 2 -3.91 -2.22 4.42
CA ASN A 2 -4.71 -1.59 3.35
C ASN A 2 -3.86 -0.59 2.56
N MET A 3 -3.54 -0.96 1.31
CA MET A 3 -2.89 -0.10 0.33
C MET A 3 -3.78 0.09 -0.91
N GLY A 4 -5.11 0.10 -0.71
CA GLY A 4 -6.09 0.12 -1.80
C GLY A 4 -7.22 1.13 -1.64
N CYS A 5 -7.40 1.78 -0.49
CA CYS A 5 -8.45 2.78 -0.29
C CYS A 5 -8.15 4.08 -1.07
N PRO A 6 -9.03 4.53 -2.00
CA PRO A 6 -8.82 5.76 -2.77
C PRO A 6 -9.46 7.00 -2.14
N ALA A 7 -10.06 6.88 -0.95
CA ALA A 7 -10.79 7.99 -0.33
C ALA A 7 -9.85 9.18 -0.05
N LYS A 8 -10.23 10.39 -0.49
CA LYS A 8 -9.41 11.61 -0.34
C LYS A 8 -8.86 11.81 1.07
N LYS A 9 -9.69 11.56 2.10
CA LYS A 9 -9.29 11.68 3.53
C LYS A 9 -8.17 10.71 3.94
N VAL A 10 -8.06 9.56 3.29
CA VAL A 10 -7.01 8.55 3.52
C VAL A 10 -5.77 8.90 2.69
N CYS A 11 -5.95 9.19 1.40
CA CYS A 11 -4.83 9.51 0.50
C CYS A 11 -4.09 10.80 0.90
N LYS A 12 -4.80 11.82 1.42
CA LYS A 12 -4.17 13.05 1.94
C LYS A 12 -3.24 12.82 3.13
N LYS A 13 -3.35 11.67 3.81
CA LYS A 13 -2.44 11.25 4.88
C LYS A 13 -1.32 10.32 4.37
N ALA A 14 -1.08 10.29 3.06
CA ALA A 14 -0.14 9.37 2.42
C ALA A 14 -0.40 7.89 2.76
N ALA A 15 -1.68 7.50 2.80
CA ALA A 15 -2.12 6.14 3.12
C ALA A 15 -3.07 5.57 2.04
N GLY A 16 -3.47 4.30 2.17
CA GLY A 16 -4.34 3.64 1.20
C GLY A 16 -3.64 3.50 -0.15
N SER A 17 -4.35 3.72 -1.26
CA SER A 17 -3.76 3.59 -2.60
C SER A 17 -2.71 4.65 -2.92
N ALA A 18 -2.58 5.71 -2.11
CA ALA A 18 -1.52 6.71 -2.29
C ALA A 18 -0.12 6.13 -2.05
N LEU A 19 0.00 5.08 -1.22
CA LEU A 19 1.26 4.39 -0.96
C LEU A 19 1.82 3.71 -2.22
N MET A 20 0.96 3.35 -3.17
CA MET A 20 1.34 2.68 -4.42
C MET A 20 2.18 3.58 -5.36
N LYS A 21 2.37 4.87 -5.01
CA LYS A 21 3.27 5.79 -5.72
C LYS A 21 4.74 5.59 -5.38
N ASP A 22 5.04 4.95 -4.25
CA ASP A 22 6.40 4.76 -3.73
C ASP A 22 6.59 3.31 -3.27
N GLU A 23 7.04 2.47 -4.20
CA GLU A 23 7.26 1.04 -3.95
C GLU A 23 8.38 0.80 -2.92
N ASN A 24 9.38 1.68 -2.85
CA ASN A 24 10.47 1.58 -1.87
C ASN A 24 9.96 1.83 -0.44
N LEU A 25 9.07 2.82 -0.27
CA LEU A 25 8.38 3.03 1.00
C LEU A 25 7.50 1.83 1.36
N VAL A 26 6.72 1.30 0.40
CA VAL A 26 5.90 0.11 0.60
C VAL A 26 6.73 -1.08 1.08
N ALA A 27 7.86 -1.36 0.42
CA ALA A 27 8.75 -2.45 0.80
C ALA A 27 9.26 -2.31 2.25
N ARG A 28 9.68 -1.10 2.66
CA ARG A 28 10.10 -0.83 4.04
C ARG A 28 8.97 -1.03 5.05
N ILE A 29 7.75 -0.59 4.74
CA ILE A 29 6.58 -0.80 5.59
C ILE A 29 6.29 -2.30 5.74
N LEU A 30 6.25 -3.05 4.62
CA LEU A 30 5.95 -4.48 4.65
C LEU A 30 7.01 -5.25 5.44
N ALA A 31 8.30 -4.98 5.22
CA ALA A 31 9.38 -5.62 5.97
C ALA A 31 9.27 -5.36 7.48
N ALA A 32 8.99 -4.12 7.88
CA ALA A 32 8.82 -3.76 9.28
C ALA A 32 7.61 -4.46 9.92
N VAL A 33 6.46 -4.48 9.24
CA VAL A 33 5.23 -5.09 9.77
C VAL A 33 5.35 -6.61 9.85
N VAL A 34 5.92 -7.26 8.83
CA VAL A 34 6.16 -8.72 8.84
C VAL A 34 7.12 -9.09 9.97
N LYS A 35 8.22 -8.34 10.15
CA LYS A 35 9.17 -8.57 11.24
C LYS A 35 8.52 -8.42 12.63
N ALA A 36 7.55 -7.53 12.76
CA ALA A 36 6.87 -7.25 14.03
C ALA A 36 5.69 -8.18 14.33
N SER A 37 5.26 -9.02 13.38
CA SER A 37 4.06 -9.87 13.54
C SER A 37 4.43 -11.34 13.71
N SER A 38 3.78 -12.00 14.67
CA SER A 38 3.87 -13.45 14.87
C SER A 38 2.85 -14.25 14.07
N VAL A 39 1.98 -13.57 13.30
CA VAL A 39 0.91 -14.18 12.49
C VAL A 39 1.06 -13.77 11.01
N PRO A 40 0.43 -14.50 10.07
CA PRO A 40 0.49 -14.13 8.66
C PRO A 40 -0.03 -12.72 8.40
N VAL A 41 0.79 -11.91 7.73
CA VAL A 41 0.42 -10.55 7.30
C VAL A 41 -0.08 -10.60 5.86
N THR A 42 -1.32 -10.15 5.64
CA THR A 42 -1.89 -10.04 4.29
C THR A 42 -1.86 -8.59 3.80
N LEU A 43 -1.80 -8.41 2.49
CA LEU A 43 -1.83 -7.10 1.83
C LEU A 43 -3.03 -7.03 0.90
N LYS A 44 -3.78 -5.91 0.94
CA LYS A 44 -4.86 -5.62 0.00
C LYS A 44 -4.54 -4.34 -0.77
N THR A 45 -4.43 -4.46 -2.09
CA THR A 45 -4.08 -3.36 -3.00
C THR A 45 -5.18 -3.11 -4.04
N ARG A 46 -4.90 -2.16 -4.95
CA ARG A 46 -5.53 -2.03 -6.27
C ARG A 46 -4.47 -2.33 -7.35
N THR A 47 -4.88 -2.30 -8.62
CA THR A 47 -3.97 -2.40 -9.78
C THR A 47 -2.89 -1.32 -9.81
N GLY A 48 -3.17 -0.14 -9.23
CA GLY A 48 -2.24 0.98 -9.13
C GLY A 48 -2.87 2.19 -8.45
N TRP A 49 -2.20 3.34 -8.51
CA TRP A 49 -2.74 4.59 -7.98
C TRP A 49 -3.54 5.40 -9.01
N SER A 50 -3.33 5.13 -10.31
CA SER A 50 -4.18 5.60 -11.42
C SER A 50 -4.16 4.59 -12.58
N PRO A 51 -5.02 4.73 -13.60
CA PRO A 51 -5.02 3.85 -14.77
C PRO A 51 -3.68 3.82 -15.54
N GLU A 52 -2.96 4.94 -15.58
CA GLU A 52 -1.67 5.10 -16.27
C GLU A 52 -0.50 4.52 -15.48
N TYR A 53 -0.63 4.45 -14.15
CA TYR A 53 0.42 4.01 -13.24
C TYR A 53 -0.03 2.79 -12.44
N ARG A 54 0.32 1.61 -12.96
CA ARG A 54 -0.04 0.30 -12.42
C ARG A 54 1.16 -0.39 -11.77
N ASN A 55 0.94 -1.01 -10.62
CA ASN A 55 1.92 -1.82 -9.90
C ASN A 55 1.52 -3.31 -9.88
N ALA A 56 0.28 -3.62 -10.29
CA ALA A 56 -0.22 -4.97 -10.39
C ALA A 56 -1.05 -5.18 -11.68
N PRO A 57 -1.16 -6.45 -12.15
CA PRO A 57 -1.85 -6.83 -13.38
C PRO A 57 -3.31 -6.40 -13.48
#